data_AF-A0A7S3H2K1-F1
#
_entry.id   AF-A0A7S3H2K1-F1
#
_cell.length_a   1.000
_cell.length_b   1.000
_cell.length_c   1.000
_cell.angle_alpha   90.00
_cell.angle_beta   90.00
_cell.angle_gamma   90.00
#
_symmetry.space_group_name_H-M   'P 1'
#
loop_
_entity.id
_entity.type
_entity.pdbx_description
1 polymer ?
#
loop_
_entity_poly.entity_id
_entity_poly.type
_entity_poly.pdbx_seq_one_letter_code
_entity_poly.pdbx_strand_id
1 'polypeptide(L)'
;LLRLLLMFVLTFLLALAYLSAGSAFEVKSWLTTADPNTGAAILLLAEQAPISSNSKSDSGGVNVNININDIKQTILGYGAGLPQSSAKVLSDLKNQSLELYNSVLHKLFSSDGDGAGMNILRFPMGSCDFSMTITSYDEVKNDYNLDSFSIDEESLLIVNVLQDIMQVNPKLILIATPWSAPSWLKEWNEMIAYSENNTLLSTDQAYQTYAQYFAKTLRAYKEQGLNIQYFTLQNEPLFGNGDQYPGMYFDSAQAAKLGPLVHHLLGGEAKLLAYDHNWDAPSYPMDVLSTTPSGTFAGTAWHCYGGDMATAMEEMHSQHPDLPQHVTECTGGYPDGVCDITKGMEGFGWNHEWDMSNILLGAAAHWSSSGVKWILALDEHCGPTLPKVTFTNGRPLVAIPSWASTEKDIQYNQDYYSIKHMSKFLVSGASQAGNTTTAAGAVGGTSSSDSSTVRVGTAIKPSDGTDTSNLILESFHNEKTHLVTVIAMNTDHSNALSIHVNQGQEVSFGDSLPPFSTKVYQWIKK
;
A
#
# COMPACT_ATOMS: atom_id res chain seq x y z
N LEU A 1 21.93 18.87 65.08
CA LEU A 1 20.99 17.80 64.67
C LEU A 1 19.85 18.28 63.78
N LEU A 2 19.05 19.28 64.18
CA LEU A 2 17.88 19.74 63.41
C LEU A 2 18.18 20.19 61.96
N ARG A 3 19.31 20.89 61.74
CA ARG A 3 19.77 21.31 60.39
C ARG A 3 20.22 20.14 59.50
N LEU A 4 20.80 19.09 60.07
CA LEU A 4 21.20 17.89 59.34
C LEU A 4 19.98 17.06 58.93
N LEU A 5 18.97 16.98 59.80
CA LEU A 5 17.70 16.31 59.50
C LEU A 5 16.95 17.01 58.37
N LEU A 6 16.91 18.36 58.37
CA LEU A 6 16.28 19.14 57.31
C LEU A 6 16.97 18.95 55.95
N MET A 7 18.31 18.93 55.92
CA MET A 7 19.07 18.67 54.70
C MET A 7 18.84 17.26 54.15
N PHE A 8 18.74 16.25 55.02
CA PHE A 8 18.46 14.87 54.61
C PHE A 8 17.04 14.72 54.06
N VAL A 9 16.05 15.38 54.67
CA VAL A 9 14.66 15.38 54.15
C VAL A 9 14.57 16.12 52.82
N LEU A 10 15.26 17.26 52.66
CA LEU A 10 15.27 18.00 51.39
C LEU A 10 15.93 17.22 50.26
N THR A 11 17.06 16.55 50.52
CA THR A 11 17.75 15.72 49.52
C THR A 11 16.98 14.45 49.21
N PHE A 12 16.29 13.85 50.18
CA PHE A 12 15.42 12.70 49.95
C PHE A 12 14.17 13.08 49.15
N LEU A 13 13.57 14.25 49.42
CA LEU A 13 12.45 14.79 48.63
C LEU A 13 12.86 15.21 47.21
N LEU A 14 14.07 15.77 47.03
CA LEU A 14 14.64 16.05 45.71
C LEU A 14 14.97 14.77 44.94
N ALA A 15 15.50 13.74 45.61
CA ALA A 15 15.74 12.42 45.01
C ALA A 15 14.42 11.72 44.63
N LEU A 16 13.39 11.81 45.47
CA LEU A 16 12.03 11.34 45.17
C LEU A 16 11.40 12.13 44.01
N ALA A 17 11.62 13.44 43.92
CA ALA A 17 11.15 14.26 42.79
C ALA A 17 11.87 13.93 41.48
N TYR A 18 13.18 13.59 41.54
CA TYR A 18 13.94 13.09 40.40
C TYR A 18 13.60 11.65 40.02
N LEU A 19 13.20 10.81 40.98
CA LEU A 19 12.71 9.44 40.75
C LEU A 19 11.24 9.42 40.27
N SER A 20 10.44 10.45 40.57
CA SER A 20 9.05 10.59 40.10
C SER A 20 8.92 11.40 38.81
N ALA A 21 9.97 12.13 38.40
CA ALA A 21 10.04 12.72 37.08
C ALA A 21 10.45 11.65 36.05
N GLY A 22 9.58 10.65 35.85
CA GLY A 22 9.64 9.86 34.62
C GLY A 22 9.67 10.85 33.46
N SER A 23 10.68 10.78 32.59
CA SER A 23 10.86 11.79 31.57
C SER A 23 9.61 11.84 30.69
N ALA A 24 8.78 12.88 30.85
CA ALA A 24 7.65 13.12 29.97
C ALA A 24 8.22 13.19 28.55
N PHE A 25 7.80 12.29 27.68
CA PHE A 25 8.13 12.37 26.26
C PHE A 25 6.92 12.90 25.51
N GLU A 26 7.20 13.52 24.38
CA GLU A 26 6.22 14.15 23.53
C GLU A 26 5.71 13.15 22.50
N VAL A 27 4.40 13.00 22.44
CA VAL A 27 3.72 12.30 21.36
C VAL A 27 3.42 13.33 20.28
N LYS A 28 4.03 13.17 19.11
CA LYS A 28 3.71 13.97 17.93
C LYS A 28 2.44 13.44 17.30
N SER A 29 1.62 14.32 16.72
CA SER A 29 0.45 13.87 15.99
C SER A 29 0.08 14.74 14.80
N TRP A 30 -0.62 14.13 13.83
CA TRP A 30 -1.08 14.76 12.60
C TRP A 30 -2.53 14.40 12.36
N LEU A 31 -3.34 15.38 11.98
CA LEU A 31 -4.79 15.26 11.86
C LEU A 31 -5.28 15.51 10.44
N THR A 32 -6.14 14.62 9.97
CA THR A 32 -6.96 14.75 8.78
C THR A 32 -8.42 14.74 9.19
N THR A 33 -9.23 15.64 8.65
CA THR A 33 -10.68 15.71 8.91
C THR A 33 -11.44 15.94 7.61
N ALA A 34 -12.65 15.40 7.55
CA ALA A 34 -13.61 15.68 6.49
C ALA A 34 -14.89 16.30 7.07
N ASP A 35 -15.59 17.09 6.26
CA ASP A 35 -16.91 17.59 6.59
C ASP A 35 -17.92 16.43 6.62
N PRO A 36 -18.64 16.21 7.74
CA PRO A 36 -19.59 15.10 7.87
C PRO A 36 -20.73 15.06 6.86
N ASN A 37 -21.15 16.21 6.33
CA ASN A 37 -22.32 16.30 5.46
C ASN A 37 -21.95 16.13 3.99
N THR A 38 -20.75 16.58 3.62
CA THR A 38 -20.30 16.65 2.22
C THR A 38 -19.15 15.69 1.91
N GLY A 39 -18.44 15.20 2.93
CA GLY A 39 -17.20 14.43 2.77
C GLY A 39 -16.03 15.26 2.26
N ALA A 40 -16.14 16.60 2.20
CA ALA A 40 -15.06 17.46 1.74
C ALA A 40 -13.90 17.50 2.73
N ALA A 41 -12.66 17.43 2.25
CA ALA A 41 -11.49 17.58 3.10
C ALA A 41 -11.47 18.96 3.80
N ILE A 42 -11.24 18.98 5.10
CA ILE A 42 -11.06 20.22 5.89
C ILE A 42 -9.58 20.37 6.29
N LEU A 43 -9.00 19.31 6.86
CA LEU A 43 -7.58 19.23 7.20
C LEU A 43 -6.98 17.99 6.53
N LEU A 44 -5.72 18.09 6.11
CA LEU A 44 -4.96 16.99 5.49
C LEU A 44 -3.60 16.89 6.17
N LEU A 45 -3.42 15.88 7.02
CA LEU A 45 -2.17 15.60 7.75
C LEU A 45 -1.57 16.84 8.44
N ALA A 46 -2.42 17.68 9.02
CA ALA A 46 -1.99 18.89 9.72
C ALA A 46 -1.30 18.51 11.04
N GLU A 47 -0.05 18.92 11.23
CA GLU A 47 0.67 18.71 12.49
C GLU A 47 -0.04 19.41 13.64
N GLN A 48 -0.17 18.71 14.77
CA GLN A 48 -0.86 19.17 15.96
C GLN A 48 0.13 19.51 17.08
N ALA A 49 -0.33 20.24 18.10
CA ALA A 49 0.46 20.46 19.29
C ALA A 49 0.86 19.11 19.94
N PRO A 50 2.10 18.96 20.44
CA PRO A 50 2.54 17.72 21.08
C PRO A 50 1.69 17.36 22.29
N ILE A 51 1.40 16.06 22.46
CA ILE A 51 0.65 15.53 23.60
C ILE A 51 1.65 15.01 24.65
N SER A 52 1.44 15.38 25.91
CA SER A 52 2.29 14.91 27.03
C SER A 52 1.94 13.46 27.41
N SER A 53 2.94 12.59 27.59
CA SER A 53 2.80 11.14 27.84
C SER A 53 2.17 10.71 29.18
N ASN A 54 1.45 11.61 29.86
CA ASN A 54 0.68 11.36 31.08
C ASN A 54 -0.57 12.26 31.15
N SER A 55 -1.06 12.75 30.01
CA SER A 55 -2.32 13.51 29.97
C SER A 55 -3.48 12.56 30.28
N LYS A 56 -4.18 12.80 31.37
CA LYS A 56 -5.42 12.06 31.67
C LYS A 56 -6.51 12.54 30.72
N SER A 57 -7.19 11.62 30.02
CA SER A 57 -8.50 11.93 29.41
C SER A 57 -9.56 12.00 30.50
N ASP A 58 -10.66 12.70 30.20
CA ASP A 58 -11.91 12.50 30.93
C ASP A 58 -12.33 11.02 30.86
N SER A 59 -13.00 10.54 31.89
CA SER A 59 -13.25 9.12 32.20
C SER A 59 -14.28 8.41 31.28
N GLY A 60 -14.31 8.74 29.99
CA GLY A 60 -15.12 8.10 28.97
C GLY A 60 -14.37 8.03 27.63
N GLY A 61 -14.48 6.90 26.92
CA GLY A 61 -13.78 6.70 25.63
C GLY A 61 -13.35 5.25 25.39
N VAL A 62 -12.62 5.01 24.30
CA VAL A 62 -12.03 3.70 23.97
C VAL A 62 -10.61 3.64 24.54
N ASN A 63 -10.33 2.67 25.40
CA ASN A 63 -8.98 2.36 25.84
C ASN A 63 -8.29 1.52 24.76
N VAL A 64 -7.12 1.96 24.32
CA VAL A 64 -6.27 1.29 23.35
C VAL A 64 -5.00 0.84 24.07
N ASN A 65 -4.75 -0.47 24.14
CA ASN A 65 -3.55 -1.03 24.75
C ASN A 65 -2.65 -1.59 23.66
N ILE A 66 -1.42 -1.08 23.57
CA ILE A 66 -0.43 -1.45 22.57
C ILE A 66 0.58 -2.41 23.19
N ASN A 67 0.79 -3.54 22.53
CA ASN A 67 1.82 -4.51 22.84
C ASN A 67 2.81 -4.63 21.68
N ILE A 68 3.87 -3.83 21.74
CA ILE A 68 4.95 -3.84 20.74
C ILE A 68 5.85 -5.09 20.78
N ASN A 69 5.64 -6.00 21.73
CA ASN A 69 6.33 -7.29 21.75
C ASN A 69 5.51 -8.37 21.02
N ASP A 70 4.23 -8.11 20.74
CA ASP A 70 3.39 -8.91 19.87
C ASP A 70 3.57 -8.41 18.43
N ILE A 71 4.67 -8.84 17.80
CA ILE A 71 5.03 -8.43 16.44
C ILE A 71 4.37 -9.38 15.43
N LYS A 72 3.68 -8.79 14.45
CA LYS A 72 3.07 -9.49 13.32
C LYS A 72 3.95 -9.34 12.07
N GLN A 73 3.36 -9.13 10.89
CA GLN A 73 4.09 -8.97 9.64
C GLN A 73 4.90 -7.66 9.58
N THR A 74 6.04 -7.73 8.90
CA THR A 74 6.82 -6.54 8.53
C THR A 74 6.13 -5.79 7.39
N ILE A 75 5.98 -4.48 7.56
CA ILE A 75 5.46 -3.60 6.53
C ILE A 75 6.54 -3.33 5.49
N LEU A 76 6.27 -3.77 4.28
CA LEU A 76 7.11 -3.57 3.10
C LEU A 76 7.04 -2.11 2.64
N GLY A 77 5.83 -1.54 2.57
CA GLY A 77 5.65 -0.16 2.14
C GLY A 77 4.33 0.14 1.47
N TYR A 78 4.21 1.36 0.96
CA TYR A 78 3.01 1.86 0.29
C TYR A 78 3.41 2.74 -0.89
N GLY A 79 2.55 2.78 -1.91
CA GLY A 79 2.82 3.60 -3.09
C GLY A 79 1.78 3.42 -4.19
N ALA A 80 2.27 3.45 -5.43
CA ALA A 80 1.40 3.48 -6.60
C ALA A 80 1.93 2.62 -7.76
N GLY A 81 1.09 2.41 -8.77
CA GLY A 81 1.51 1.93 -10.08
C GLY A 81 2.06 3.05 -10.96
N LEU A 82 3.08 2.72 -11.76
CA LEU A 82 3.71 3.57 -12.76
C LEU A 82 3.50 2.94 -14.14
N PRO A 83 2.27 3.00 -14.69
CA PRO A 83 2.04 2.59 -16.07
C PRO A 83 2.79 3.50 -17.05
N GLN A 84 2.89 3.07 -18.30
CA GLN A 84 3.59 3.81 -19.36
C GLN A 84 3.02 5.23 -19.54
N SER A 85 1.71 5.41 -19.36
CA SER A 85 1.06 6.73 -19.36
C SER A 85 1.57 7.67 -18.26
N SER A 86 1.71 7.18 -17.02
CA SER A 86 2.27 7.98 -15.93
C SER A 86 3.73 8.35 -16.19
N ALA A 87 4.51 7.41 -16.72
CA ALA A 87 5.90 7.69 -17.09
C ALA A 87 5.99 8.73 -18.22
N LYS A 88 5.07 8.70 -19.19
CA LYS A 88 4.96 9.69 -20.27
C LYS A 88 4.64 11.08 -19.72
N VAL A 89 3.61 11.22 -18.90
CA VAL A 89 3.20 12.50 -18.29
C VAL A 89 4.36 13.10 -17.47
N LEU A 90 5.03 12.28 -16.67
CA LEU A 90 6.19 12.71 -15.88
C LEU A 90 7.39 13.11 -16.77
N SER A 91 7.64 12.38 -17.85
CA SER A 91 8.70 12.72 -18.82
C SER A 91 8.42 14.02 -19.57
N ASP A 92 7.16 14.26 -19.94
CA ASP A 92 6.73 15.51 -20.57
C ASP A 92 6.90 16.69 -19.60
N LEU A 93 6.50 16.52 -18.34
CA LEU A 93 6.73 17.52 -17.30
C LEU A 93 8.22 17.83 -17.12
N LYS A 94 9.09 16.80 -17.13
CA LYS A 94 10.55 16.98 -17.05
C LYS A 94 11.09 17.80 -18.22
N ASN A 95 10.61 17.55 -19.43
CA ASN A 95 11.00 18.28 -20.64
C ASN A 95 10.49 19.73 -20.63
N GLN A 96 9.32 19.97 -20.05
CA GLN A 96 8.70 21.29 -19.95
C GLN A 96 9.32 22.13 -18.81
N SER A 97 9.50 21.54 -17.63
CA SER A 97 10.00 22.19 -16.42
C SER A 97 10.66 21.17 -15.48
N LEU A 98 12.00 21.08 -15.55
CA LEU A 98 12.78 20.21 -14.67
C LEU A 98 12.59 20.56 -13.18
N GLU A 99 12.40 21.84 -12.85
CA GLU A 99 12.16 22.28 -11.47
C GLU A 99 10.82 21.74 -10.95
N LEU A 100 9.74 21.87 -11.75
CA LEU A 100 8.43 21.39 -11.35
C LEU A 100 8.40 19.86 -11.25
N TYR A 101 9.04 19.17 -12.21
CA TYR A 101 9.25 17.72 -12.15
C TYR A 101 9.94 17.27 -10.86
N ASN A 102 11.06 17.91 -10.51
CA ASN A 102 11.79 17.58 -9.27
C ASN A 102 10.93 17.86 -8.03
N SER A 103 10.14 18.95 -8.01
CA SER A 103 9.22 19.24 -6.91
C SER A 103 8.18 18.12 -6.74
N VAL A 104 7.57 17.66 -7.83
CA VAL A 104 6.61 16.55 -7.84
C VAL A 104 7.25 15.26 -7.32
N LEU A 105 8.44 14.89 -7.80
CA LEU A 105 9.14 13.70 -7.32
C LEU A 105 9.48 13.80 -5.83
N HIS A 106 9.98 14.95 -5.36
CA HIS A 106 10.24 15.17 -3.95
C HIS A 106 8.97 15.05 -3.11
N LYS A 107 7.86 15.62 -3.55
CA LYS A 107 6.58 15.56 -2.85
C LYS A 107 6.03 14.13 -2.76
N LEU A 108 6.25 13.32 -3.79
CA LEU A 108 5.78 11.93 -3.83
C LEU A 108 6.68 10.96 -3.07
N PHE A 109 8.01 11.08 -3.20
CA PHE A 109 8.93 10.01 -2.80
C PHE A 109 9.90 10.39 -1.67
N SER A 110 10.12 11.69 -1.38
CA SER A 110 11.00 12.09 -0.28
C SER A 110 10.42 11.69 1.07
N SER A 111 11.26 11.18 1.98
CA SER A 111 10.89 10.98 3.39
C SER A 111 10.94 12.27 4.21
N ASP A 112 11.53 13.33 3.67
CA ASP A 112 11.79 14.57 4.38
C ASP A 112 10.70 15.62 4.14
N GLY A 113 10.55 16.56 5.10
CA GLY A 113 9.62 17.68 4.97
C GLY A 113 8.18 17.24 4.72
N ASP A 114 7.54 17.80 3.69
CA ASP A 114 6.17 17.45 3.28
C ASP A 114 6.09 16.25 2.30
N GLY A 115 7.22 15.61 2.00
CA GLY A 115 7.24 14.42 1.14
C GLY A 115 6.37 13.30 1.70
N ALA A 116 5.73 12.55 0.81
CA ALA A 116 4.87 11.43 1.16
C ALA A 116 5.66 10.16 1.50
N GLY A 117 6.94 10.07 1.11
CA GLY A 117 7.79 8.93 1.44
C GLY A 117 7.35 7.63 0.79
N MET A 118 6.60 7.67 -0.31
CA MET A 118 6.22 6.46 -1.04
C MET A 118 7.48 5.67 -1.41
N ASN A 119 7.43 4.37 -1.20
CA ASN A 119 8.58 3.50 -1.37
C ASN A 119 8.26 2.23 -2.17
N ILE A 120 7.07 2.10 -2.73
CA ILE A 120 6.70 1.03 -3.66
C ILE A 120 6.26 1.66 -4.98
N LEU A 121 6.80 1.15 -6.09
CA LEU A 121 6.24 1.35 -7.42
C LEU A 121 5.98 0.01 -8.11
N ARG A 122 4.74 -0.18 -8.56
CA ARG A 122 4.34 -1.32 -9.40
C ARG A 122 4.32 -0.90 -10.87
N PHE A 123 4.81 -1.69 -11.82
CA PHE A 123 4.79 -1.28 -13.23
C PHE A 123 4.62 -2.46 -14.20
N PRO A 124 4.09 -2.21 -15.41
CA PRO A 124 3.91 -3.24 -16.42
C PRO A 124 5.22 -3.69 -17.07
N MET A 125 5.33 -5.00 -17.29
CA MET A 125 6.31 -5.60 -18.19
C MET A 125 5.76 -5.58 -19.63
N GLY A 126 5.96 -4.47 -20.33
CA GLY A 126 5.36 -4.18 -21.63
C GLY A 126 4.12 -3.30 -21.49
N SER A 127 3.18 -3.43 -22.42
CA SER A 127 1.94 -2.63 -22.43
C SER A 127 0.85 -3.14 -21.48
N CYS A 128 0.02 -2.20 -21.00
CA CYS A 128 -1.20 -2.40 -20.23
C CYS A 128 -2.36 -1.55 -20.79
N ASP A 129 -3.46 -1.41 -20.05
CA ASP A 129 -4.56 -0.50 -20.34
C ASP A 129 -4.14 0.99 -20.39
N PHE A 130 -3.25 1.41 -19.48
CA PHE A 130 -2.59 2.72 -19.46
C PHE A 130 -1.26 2.70 -20.22
N SER A 131 -1.35 2.39 -21.52
CA SER A 131 -0.23 2.43 -22.48
C SER A 131 -0.67 3.12 -23.76
N MET A 132 0.26 3.52 -24.61
CA MET A 132 -0.07 4.19 -25.88
C MET A 132 -0.06 3.20 -27.05
N THR A 133 0.73 2.13 -26.95
CA THR A 133 0.78 1.03 -27.93
C THR A 133 0.66 -0.34 -27.29
N ILE A 134 0.10 -1.31 -28.03
CA ILE A 134 0.05 -2.72 -27.61
C ILE A 134 1.36 -3.37 -28.05
N THR A 135 2.20 -3.73 -27.09
CA THR A 135 3.47 -4.42 -27.31
C THR A 135 3.90 -5.22 -26.09
N SER A 136 4.68 -6.28 -26.33
CA SER A 136 5.53 -6.91 -25.32
C SER A 136 7.00 -6.56 -25.60
N TYR A 137 7.93 -7.14 -24.84
CA TYR A 137 9.36 -7.02 -25.10
C TYR A 137 9.87 -7.96 -26.22
N ASP A 138 9.01 -8.81 -26.79
CA ASP A 138 9.38 -9.65 -27.93
C ASP A 138 8.14 -10.03 -28.77
N GLU A 139 7.82 -9.24 -29.78
CA GLU A 139 6.72 -9.54 -30.72
C GLU A 139 7.19 -10.23 -32.02
N VAL A 140 8.43 -10.72 -32.08
CA VAL A 140 8.91 -11.47 -33.26
C VAL A 140 8.40 -12.91 -33.18
N LYS A 141 7.52 -13.26 -34.14
CA LYS A 141 6.88 -14.57 -34.16
C LYS A 141 7.88 -15.73 -34.14
N ASN A 142 7.61 -16.72 -33.29
CA ASN A 142 8.39 -17.95 -33.11
C ASN A 142 9.84 -17.72 -32.61
N ASP A 143 10.13 -16.59 -31.97
CA ASP A 143 11.44 -16.31 -31.38
C ASP A 143 11.63 -17.02 -30.03
N TYR A 144 11.66 -18.36 -30.06
CA TYR A 144 11.76 -19.17 -28.84
C TYR A 144 13.10 -19.00 -28.08
N ASN A 145 14.10 -18.37 -28.68
CA ASN A 145 15.37 -18.02 -28.01
C ASN A 145 15.38 -16.58 -27.46
N LEU A 146 14.32 -15.82 -27.78
CA LEU A 146 14.16 -14.42 -27.45
C LEU A 146 15.32 -13.57 -28.00
N ASP A 147 15.81 -13.88 -29.20
CA ASP A 147 16.95 -13.21 -29.84
C ASP A 147 16.63 -11.75 -30.19
N SER A 148 15.34 -11.43 -30.35
CA SER A 148 14.80 -10.09 -30.66
C SER A 148 14.31 -9.34 -29.42
N PHE A 149 14.47 -9.91 -28.22
CA PHE A 149 14.04 -9.29 -26.97
C PHE A 149 14.64 -7.89 -26.78
N SER A 150 13.78 -6.91 -26.51
CA SER A 150 14.17 -5.56 -26.11
C SER A 150 13.09 -4.95 -25.23
N ILE A 151 13.50 -4.15 -24.24
CA ILE A 151 12.56 -3.24 -23.56
C ILE A 151 11.98 -2.30 -24.62
N ASP A 152 10.65 -2.16 -24.67
CA ASP A 152 9.98 -1.30 -25.64
C ASP A 152 10.16 0.19 -25.32
N GLU A 153 9.89 1.04 -26.30
CA GLU A 153 10.11 2.49 -26.20
C GLU A 153 9.34 3.15 -25.05
N GLU A 154 8.12 2.69 -24.77
CA GLU A 154 7.27 3.26 -23.73
C GLU A 154 7.71 2.79 -22.34
N SER A 155 8.15 1.53 -22.20
CA SER A 155 8.78 1.05 -20.96
C SER A 155 10.15 1.68 -20.69
N LEU A 156 10.87 2.20 -21.69
CA LEU A 156 12.07 3.01 -21.43
C LEU A 156 11.76 4.33 -20.71
N LEU A 157 10.55 4.89 -20.87
CA LEU A 157 10.10 6.03 -20.05
C LEU A 157 9.97 5.65 -18.58
N ILE A 158 9.44 4.46 -18.29
CA ILE A 158 9.37 3.91 -16.93
C ILE A 158 10.78 3.79 -16.35
N VAL A 159 11.73 3.22 -17.10
CA VAL A 159 13.13 3.08 -16.67
C VAL A 159 13.73 4.44 -16.27
N ASN A 160 13.59 5.45 -17.13
CA ASN A 160 14.14 6.79 -16.87
C ASN A 160 13.52 7.43 -15.62
N VAL A 161 12.20 7.38 -15.49
CA VAL A 161 11.49 7.95 -14.33
C VAL A 161 11.87 7.21 -13.03
N LEU A 162 12.01 5.88 -13.07
CA LEU A 162 12.44 5.11 -11.91
C LEU A 162 13.86 5.48 -11.46
N GLN A 163 14.79 5.67 -12.41
CA GLN A 163 16.15 6.11 -12.10
C GLN A 163 16.17 7.48 -11.41
N ASP A 164 15.35 8.43 -11.88
CA ASP A 164 15.21 9.75 -11.26
C ASP A 164 14.61 9.63 -9.84
N ILE A 165 13.56 8.82 -9.66
CA ILE A 165 12.92 8.59 -8.36
C ILE A 165 13.90 7.95 -7.37
N MET A 166 14.74 7.02 -7.80
CA MET A 166 15.76 6.41 -6.94
C MET A 166 16.82 7.39 -6.43
N GLN A 167 17.03 8.53 -7.10
CA GLN A 167 17.87 9.60 -6.56
C GLN A 167 17.19 10.33 -5.39
N VAL A 168 15.86 10.38 -5.37
CA VAL A 168 15.06 10.98 -4.28
C VAL A 168 14.87 9.97 -3.15
N ASN A 169 14.52 8.72 -3.49
CA ASN A 169 14.31 7.64 -2.54
C ASN A 169 15.10 6.38 -2.94
N PRO A 170 16.33 6.20 -2.44
CA PRO A 170 17.15 5.02 -2.76
C PRO A 170 16.63 3.72 -2.13
N LYS A 171 15.57 3.77 -1.30
CA LYS A 171 14.93 2.60 -0.69
C LYS A 171 13.69 2.14 -1.46
N LEU A 172 13.53 2.61 -2.71
CA LEU A 172 12.41 2.25 -3.57
C LEU A 172 12.37 0.72 -3.80
N ILE A 173 11.17 0.17 -3.70
CA ILE A 173 10.84 -1.23 -3.96
C ILE A 173 10.06 -1.29 -5.26
N LEU A 174 10.51 -2.17 -6.15
CA LEU A 174 9.97 -2.33 -7.49
C LEU A 174 9.18 -3.63 -7.56
N ILE A 175 7.93 -3.52 -7.98
CA ILE A 175 7.02 -4.64 -8.29
C ILE A 175 6.74 -4.62 -9.79
N ALA A 176 6.94 -5.73 -10.50
CA ALA A 176 6.67 -5.79 -11.94
C ALA A 176 5.70 -6.91 -12.28
N THR A 177 4.87 -6.72 -13.31
CA THR A 177 3.91 -7.74 -13.76
C THR A 177 3.60 -7.58 -15.25
N PRO A 178 3.49 -8.66 -16.03
CA PRO A 178 3.00 -8.56 -17.40
C PRO A 178 1.46 -8.56 -17.43
N TRP A 179 0.88 -7.70 -18.26
CA TRP A 179 -0.55 -7.82 -18.61
C TRP A 179 -0.77 -8.95 -19.61
N SER A 180 0.23 -9.30 -20.42
CA SER A 180 0.10 -10.36 -21.42
C SER A 180 1.48 -10.94 -21.71
N ALA A 181 1.52 -12.23 -22.02
CA ALA A 181 2.67 -12.80 -22.72
C ALA A 181 2.76 -12.20 -24.15
N PRO A 182 3.93 -12.30 -24.82
CA PRO A 182 4.02 -12.05 -26.24
C PRO A 182 2.90 -12.69 -27.05
N SER A 183 2.36 -11.98 -28.04
CA SER A 183 1.17 -12.46 -28.78
C SER A 183 1.37 -13.88 -29.32
N TRP A 184 2.52 -14.14 -29.94
CA TRP A 184 2.87 -15.42 -30.57
C TRP A 184 3.12 -16.59 -29.60
N LEU A 185 3.21 -16.32 -28.29
CA LEU A 185 3.25 -17.36 -27.26
C LEU A 185 1.86 -17.78 -26.76
N LYS A 186 0.79 -17.19 -27.30
CA LYS A 186 -0.60 -17.44 -26.88
C LYS A 186 -1.39 -18.19 -27.93
N GLU A 187 -2.40 -18.95 -27.48
CA GLU A 187 -3.25 -19.78 -28.34
C GLU A 187 -3.92 -19.00 -29.49
N TRP A 188 -4.24 -17.72 -29.31
CA TRP A 188 -4.91 -16.91 -30.35
C TRP A 188 -3.99 -15.91 -31.06
N ASN A 189 -2.68 -15.94 -30.79
CA ASN A 189 -1.72 -14.99 -31.37
C ASN A 189 -2.14 -13.52 -31.15
N GLU A 190 -2.63 -13.18 -29.95
CA GLU A 190 -3.23 -11.87 -29.63
C GLU A 190 -2.94 -11.48 -28.19
N MET A 191 -2.53 -10.22 -27.96
CA MET A 191 -2.26 -9.72 -26.61
C MET A 191 -3.53 -9.34 -25.86
N ILE A 192 -4.60 -8.92 -26.56
CA ILE A 192 -5.88 -8.54 -25.95
C ILE A 192 -6.59 -9.76 -25.34
N ALA A 193 -7.18 -9.58 -24.15
CA ALA A 193 -7.89 -10.62 -23.40
C ALA A 193 -9.32 -10.90 -23.92
N TYR A 194 -9.47 -11.20 -25.22
CA TYR A 194 -10.77 -11.49 -25.85
C TYR A 194 -11.49 -12.74 -25.33
N SER A 195 -10.75 -13.70 -24.76
CA SER A 195 -11.30 -14.99 -24.34
C SER A 195 -10.44 -15.63 -23.27
N GLU A 196 -11.07 -16.36 -22.37
CA GLU A 196 -10.40 -17.27 -21.42
C GLU A 196 -9.63 -18.39 -22.14
N ASN A 197 -9.93 -18.64 -23.42
CA ASN A 197 -9.15 -19.56 -24.25
C ASN A 197 -7.88 -18.93 -24.84
N ASN A 198 -7.70 -17.60 -24.75
CA ASN A 198 -6.48 -16.93 -25.19
C ASN A 198 -5.41 -16.97 -24.09
N THR A 199 -4.94 -18.18 -23.81
CA THR A 199 -3.93 -18.47 -22.79
C THR A 199 -2.57 -18.80 -23.40
N LEU A 200 -1.56 -19.03 -22.56
CA LEU A 200 -0.22 -19.47 -22.98
C LEU A 200 -0.30 -20.83 -23.69
N LEU A 201 0.44 -20.98 -24.79
CA LEU A 201 0.52 -22.24 -25.54
C LEU A 201 0.90 -23.40 -24.61
N SER A 202 0.15 -24.50 -24.70
CA SER A 202 0.30 -25.68 -23.83
C SER A 202 1.50 -26.59 -24.19
N THR A 203 2.65 -26.02 -24.51
CA THR A 203 3.88 -26.74 -24.88
C THR A 203 5.02 -26.44 -23.92
N ASP A 204 5.90 -27.41 -23.65
CA ASP A 204 7.05 -27.17 -22.76
C ASP A 204 7.99 -26.09 -23.30
N GLN A 205 8.12 -25.97 -24.63
CA GLN A 205 8.90 -24.92 -25.28
C GLN A 205 8.34 -23.52 -24.96
N ALA A 206 7.02 -23.34 -25.03
CA ALA A 206 6.39 -22.05 -24.70
C ALA A 206 6.60 -21.69 -23.22
N TYR A 207 6.44 -22.64 -22.29
CA TYR A 207 6.68 -22.40 -20.87
C TYR A 207 8.15 -22.09 -20.56
N GLN A 208 9.10 -22.79 -21.19
CA GLN A 208 10.53 -22.50 -21.05
C GLN A 208 10.88 -21.12 -21.61
N THR A 209 10.33 -20.78 -22.78
CA THR A 209 10.55 -19.48 -23.42
C THR A 209 9.98 -18.35 -22.57
N TYR A 210 8.75 -18.50 -22.07
CA TYR A 210 8.14 -17.47 -21.24
C TYR A 210 8.86 -17.34 -19.88
N ALA A 211 9.36 -18.44 -19.30
CA ALA A 211 10.23 -18.35 -18.13
C ALA A 211 11.52 -17.57 -18.41
N GLN A 212 12.13 -17.77 -19.59
CA GLN A 212 13.29 -16.98 -20.03
C GLN A 212 12.94 -15.51 -20.27
N TYR A 213 11.72 -15.19 -20.72
CA TYR A 213 11.24 -13.82 -20.88
C TYR A 213 11.30 -13.07 -19.55
N PHE A 214 10.81 -13.65 -18.45
CA PHE A 214 10.97 -13.05 -17.11
C PHE A 214 12.45 -12.85 -16.73
N ALA A 215 13.30 -13.86 -16.97
CA ALA A 215 14.72 -13.77 -16.66
C ALA A 215 15.45 -12.67 -17.47
N LYS A 216 15.12 -12.50 -18.75
CA LYS A 216 15.65 -11.43 -19.61
C LYS A 216 15.14 -10.07 -19.15
N THR A 217 13.85 -9.94 -18.83
CA THR A 217 13.27 -8.69 -18.30
C THR A 217 13.95 -8.23 -17.03
N LEU A 218 14.05 -9.09 -16.01
CA LEU A 218 14.67 -8.73 -14.74
C LEU A 218 16.17 -8.38 -14.91
N ARG A 219 16.87 -9.09 -15.79
CA ARG A 219 18.27 -8.77 -16.12
C ARG A 219 18.38 -7.41 -16.81
N ALA A 220 17.54 -7.13 -17.79
CA ALA A 220 17.58 -5.88 -18.54
C ALA A 220 17.33 -4.65 -17.63
N TYR A 221 16.38 -4.74 -16.70
CA TYR A 221 16.18 -3.69 -15.70
C TYR A 221 17.38 -3.58 -14.72
N LYS A 222 17.94 -4.71 -14.28
CA LYS A 222 19.14 -4.73 -13.41
C LYS A 222 20.35 -4.09 -14.09
N GLU A 223 20.54 -4.28 -15.39
CA GLU A 223 21.58 -3.62 -16.20
C GLU A 223 21.40 -2.10 -16.27
N GLN A 224 20.16 -1.60 -16.13
CA GLN A 224 19.85 -0.18 -15.98
C GLN A 224 19.96 0.32 -14.52
N GLY A 225 20.46 -0.51 -13.59
CA GLY A 225 20.56 -0.19 -12.17
C GLY A 225 19.25 -0.30 -11.39
N LEU A 226 18.20 -0.86 -12.00
CA LEU A 226 16.88 -1.03 -11.39
C LEU A 226 16.68 -2.47 -10.95
N ASN A 227 16.77 -2.72 -9.65
CA ASN A 227 16.56 -4.07 -9.11
C ASN A 227 15.06 -4.32 -8.84
N ILE A 228 14.43 -5.13 -9.69
CA ILE A 228 13.06 -5.61 -9.47
C ILE A 228 13.08 -6.58 -8.29
N GLN A 229 12.39 -6.22 -7.21
CA GLN A 229 12.42 -6.99 -5.96
C GLN A 229 11.26 -7.99 -5.89
N TYR A 230 10.12 -7.63 -6.45
CA TYR A 230 8.92 -8.46 -6.48
C TYR A 230 8.34 -8.50 -7.89
N PHE A 231 7.70 -9.60 -8.25
CA PHE A 231 6.96 -9.69 -9.50
C PHE A 231 5.89 -10.79 -9.44
N THR A 232 4.92 -10.74 -10.35
CA THR A 232 3.87 -11.75 -10.51
C THR A 232 3.94 -12.34 -11.92
N LEU A 233 3.34 -13.52 -12.15
CA LEU A 233 3.38 -14.19 -13.45
C LEU A 233 2.42 -13.58 -14.49
N GLN A 234 1.39 -12.87 -14.01
CA GLN A 234 0.31 -12.35 -14.82
C GLN A 234 -0.48 -11.35 -13.97
N ASN A 235 -0.77 -10.16 -14.52
CA ASN A 235 -1.77 -9.27 -13.96
C ASN A 235 -3.16 -9.86 -14.16
N GLU A 236 -3.96 -9.95 -13.11
CA GLU A 236 -5.35 -10.40 -13.17
C GLU A 236 -5.55 -11.70 -13.97
N PRO A 237 -4.91 -12.83 -13.58
CA PRO A 237 -4.93 -14.09 -14.34
C PRO A 237 -6.31 -14.66 -14.68
N LEU A 238 -7.38 -14.20 -14.03
CA LEU A 238 -8.74 -14.65 -14.33
C LEU A 238 -9.49 -13.66 -15.26
N PHE A 239 -8.83 -12.62 -15.73
CA PHE A 239 -9.35 -11.69 -16.73
C PHE A 239 -9.15 -12.26 -18.15
N GLY A 240 -10.26 -12.52 -18.84
CA GLY A 240 -10.27 -13.16 -20.16
C GLY A 240 -11.50 -12.84 -20.99
N ASN A 241 -12.17 -11.71 -20.74
CA ASN A 241 -13.44 -11.37 -21.39
C ASN A 241 -13.52 -9.90 -21.84
N GLY A 242 -12.37 -9.24 -21.99
CA GLY A 242 -12.27 -7.84 -22.43
C GLY A 242 -12.03 -7.70 -23.93
N ASP A 243 -12.15 -6.48 -24.45
CA ASP A 243 -11.92 -6.18 -25.87
C ASP A 243 -11.01 -4.97 -26.12
N GLN A 244 -10.47 -4.39 -25.05
CA GLN A 244 -9.86 -3.05 -25.06
C GLN A 244 -8.34 -3.05 -24.89
N TYR A 245 -7.78 -3.93 -24.07
CA TYR A 245 -6.39 -3.85 -23.63
C TYR A 245 -5.74 -5.23 -23.42
N PRO A 246 -4.40 -5.29 -23.33
CA PRO A 246 -3.66 -6.53 -23.13
C PRO A 246 -4.11 -7.29 -21.88
N GLY A 247 -4.23 -8.61 -21.99
CA GLY A 247 -4.60 -9.49 -20.89
C GLY A 247 -4.34 -10.94 -21.28
N MET A 248 -4.16 -11.83 -20.31
CA MET A 248 -4.06 -13.27 -20.57
C MET A 248 -4.73 -14.04 -19.44
N TYR A 249 -5.75 -14.82 -19.80
CA TYR A 249 -6.29 -15.81 -18.87
C TYR A 249 -5.22 -16.86 -18.61
N PHE A 250 -4.92 -17.10 -17.34
CA PHE A 250 -3.81 -17.92 -16.91
C PHE A 250 -4.18 -18.64 -15.62
N ASP A 251 -4.68 -19.86 -15.72
CA ASP A 251 -5.23 -20.57 -14.57
C ASP A 251 -4.17 -20.99 -13.53
N SER A 252 -4.62 -21.47 -12.36
CA SER A 252 -3.75 -21.87 -11.27
C SER A 252 -2.83 -23.04 -11.63
N ALA A 253 -3.25 -23.96 -12.51
CA ALA A 253 -2.43 -25.08 -12.96
C ALA A 253 -1.30 -24.61 -13.89
N GLN A 254 -1.58 -23.65 -14.77
CA GLN A 254 -0.57 -23.02 -15.62
C GLN A 254 0.44 -22.22 -14.78
N ALA A 255 -0.03 -21.47 -13.78
CA ALA A 255 0.85 -20.78 -12.83
C ALA A 255 1.71 -21.75 -12.02
N ALA A 256 1.14 -22.86 -11.56
CA ALA A 256 1.88 -23.92 -10.87
C ALA A 256 2.93 -24.59 -11.75
N LYS A 257 2.71 -24.68 -13.07
CA LYS A 257 3.69 -25.19 -14.03
C LYS A 257 4.80 -24.18 -14.33
N LEU A 258 4.46 -22.90 -14.52
CA LEU A 258 5.40 -21.85 -14.91
C LEU A 258 6.27 -21.35 -13.75
N GLY A 259 5.68 -21.16 -12.57
CA GLY A 259 6.34 -20.60 -11.39
C GLY A 259 7.67 -21.27 -11.04
N PRO A 260 7.76 -22.61 -10.95
CA PRO A 260 9.02 -23.30 -10.67
C PRO A 260 10.10 -23.08 -11.74
N LEU A 261 9.74 -22.97 -13.01
CA LEU A 261 10.69 -22.70 -14.10
C LEU A 261 11.29 -21.30 -13.97
N VAL A 262 10.43 -20.30 -13.72
CA VAL A 262 10.83 -18.91 -13.50
C VAL A 262 11.71 -18.80 -12.26
N HIS A 263 11.28 -19.38 -11.14
CA HIS A 263 12.04 -19.38 -9.89
C HIS A 263 13.43 -20.00 -10.06
N HIS A 264 13.52 -21.14 -10.76
CA HIS A 264 14.79 -21.81 -11.03
C HIS A 264 15.77 -20.94 -11.84
N LEU A 265 15.29 -20.27 -12.90
CA LEU A 265 16.12 -19.42 -13.75
C LEU A 265 16.64 -18.17 -13.02
N LEU A 266 15.84 -17.62 -12.10
CA LEU A 266 16.18 -16.41 -11.34
C LEU A 266 16.97 -16.69 -10.05
N GLY A 267 17.02 -17.95 -9.60
CA GLY A 267 17.74 -18.33 -8.37
C GLY A 267 17.23 -17.64 -7.10
N GLY A 268 15.98 -17.15 -7.11
CA GLY A 268 15.38 -16.43 -6.00
C GLY A 268 15.89 -15.00 -5.78
N GLU A 269 16.63 -14.39 -6.72
CA GLU A 269 17.08 -13.00 -6.60
C GLU A 269 15.91 -12.00 -6.47
N ALA A 270 14.81 -12.26 -7.18
CA ALA A 270 13.55 -11.54 -7.09
C ALA A 270 12.43 -12.45 -6.54
N LYS A 271 11.53 -11.88 -5.76
CA LYS A 271 10.45 -12.59 -5.08
C LYS A 271 9.22 -12.72 -5.98
N LEU A 272 8.86 -13.95 -6.32
CA LEU A 272 7.66 -14.25 -7.09
C LEU A 272 6.43 -14.28 -6.18
N LEU A 273 5.42 -13.46 -6.45
CA LEU A 273 4.14 -13.45 -5.76
C LEU A 273 3.09 -14.25 -6.55
N ALA A 274 2.25 -15.01 -5.84
CA ALA A 274 1.15 -15.73 -6.43
C ALA A 274 -0.04 -14.79 -6.70
N TYR A 275 -0.87 -15.15 -7.69
CA TYR A 275 -2.16 -14.56 -8.00
C TYR A 275 -2.16 -13.17 -8.67
N ASP A 276 -2.18 -12.06 -7.93
CA ASP A 276 -2.29 -10.68 -8.47
C ASP A 276 -3.67 -10.36 -9.07
N HIS A 277 -4.73 -10.68 -8.32
CA HIS A 277 -6.11 -10.41 -8.71
C HIS A 277 -7.04 -10.31 -7.47
N ASN A 278 -8.35 -10.31 -7.69
CA ASN A 278 -9.34 -9.89 -6.70
C ASN A 278 -9.55 -10.86 -5.53
N TRP A 279 -9.99 -10.34 -4.39
CA TRP A 279 -10.30 -11.13 -3.19
C TRP A 279 -11.47 -12.13 -3.36
N ASP A 280 -12.15 -12.18 -4.51
CA ASP A 280 -13.28 -13.06 -4.78
C ASP A 280 -12.90 -14.48 -5.21
N ALA A 281 -11.64 -14.73 -5.56
CA ALA A 281 -11.15 -16.08 -5.90
C ALA A 281 -9.89 -16.50 -5.10
N PRO A 282 -9.98 -16.56 -3.75
CA PRO A 282 -8.84 -16.92 -2.91
C PRO A 282 -8.35 -18.36 -3.11
N SER A 283 -9.16 -19.23 -3.72
CA SER A 283 -8.75 -20.59 -4.07
C SER A 283 -7.61 -20.63 -5.09
N TYR A 284 -7.50 -19.63 -5.99
CA TYR A 284 -6.44 -19.61 -7.00
C TYR A 284 -5.03 -19.62 -6.37
N PRO A 285 -4.66 -18.66 -5.48
CA PRO A 285 -3.34 -18.70 -4.86
C PRO A 285 -3.14 -19.93 -3.98
N MET A 286 -4.18 -20.46 -3.32
CA MET A 286 -4.09 -21.70 -2.53
C MET A 286 -3.74 -22.91 -3.41
N ASP A 287 -4.37 -23.04 -4.58
CA ASP A 287 -4.09 -24.10 -5.53
C ASP A 287 -2.64 -24.01 -6.03
N VAL A 288 -2.17 -22.81 -6.37
CA VAL A 288 -0.78 -22.57 -6.81
C VAL A 288 0.22 -22.94 -5.71
N LEU A 289 0.00 -22.47 -4.47
CA LEU A 289 0.91 -22.71 -3.35
C LEU A 289 0.93 -24.18 -2.91
N SER A 290 -0.21 -24.87 -2.96
CA SER A 290 -0.32 -26.28 -2.56
C SER A 290 0.26 -27.26 -3.59
N THR A 291 0.36 -26.86 -4.86
CA THR A 291 0.82 -27.70 -5.97
C THR A 291 2.25 -27.41 -6.42
N THR A 292 2.94 -26.45 -5.80
CA THR A 292 4.30 -26.06 -6.15
C THR A 292 5.31 -26.36 -5.03
N PRO A 293 6.60 -26.54 -5.34
CA PRO A 293 7.62 -26.69 -4.31
C PRO A 293 7.65 -25.48 -3.37
N SER A 294 7.72 -25.73 -2.06
CA SER A 294 7.85 -24.67 -1.04
C SER A 294 9.02 -23.74 -1.38
N GLY A 295 8.79 -22.42 -1.22
CA GLY A 295 9.76 -21.39 -1.57
C GLY A 295 9.72 -20.91 -3.03
N THR A 296 8.93 -21.55 -3.90
CA THR A 296 8.73 -21.07 -5.30
C THR A 296 8.12 -19.67 -5.30
N PHE A 297 7.04 -19.50 -4.54
CA PHE A 297 6.35 -18.23 -4.33
C PHE A 297 6.67 -17.69 -2.93
N ALA A 298 6.93 -16.39 -2.86
CA ALA A 298 7.37 -15.67 -1.67
C ALA A 298 6.24 -14.91 -0.98
N GLY A 299 5.00 -15.05 -1.45
CA GLY A 299 3.82 -14.36 -0.94
C GLY A 299 2.67 -14.37 -1.94
N THR A 300 1.60 -13.65 -1.62
CA THR A 300 0.39 -13.52 -2.46
C THR A 300 0.07 -12.06 -2.72
N ALA A 301 -0.37 -11.76 -3.94
CA ALA A 301 -0.77 -10.43 -4.39
C ALA A 301 -2.29 -10.34 -4.61
N TRP A 302 -2.90 -9.22 -4.20
CA TRP A 302 -4.34 -8.98 -4.20
C TRP A 302 -4.73 -7.63 -4.81
N HIS A 303 -5.87 -7.63 -5.49
CA HIS A 303 -6.55 -6.47 -6.03
C HIS A 303 -7.89 -6.23 -5.32
N CYS A 304 -8.42 -5.00 -5.41
CA CYS A 304 -9.57 -4.57 -4.64
C CYS A 304 -10.92 -4.55 -5.39
N TYR A 305 -10.98 -5.07 -6.62
CA TYR A 305 -12.13 -4.86 -7.51
C TYR A 305 -13.28 -5.84 -7.27
N GLY A 306 -13.06 -6.89 -6.50
CA GLY A 306 -14.05 -7.90 -6.16
C GLY A 306 -13.71 -8.66 -4.88
N GLY A 307 -14.75 -9.16 -4.20
CA GLY A 307 -14.62 -9.98 -2.99
C GLY A 307 -14.55 -9.20 -1.68
N ASP A 308 -14.37 -9.94 -0.59
CA ASP A 308 -14.25 -9.41 0.77
C ASP A 308 -12.80 -9.56 1.26
N MET A 309 -12.14 -8.43 1.49
CA MET A 309 -10.72 -8.37 1.86
C MET A 309 -10.40 -9.19 3.11
N ALA A 310 -11.17 -8.97 4.18
CA ALA A 310 -10.94 -9.61 5.47
C ALA A 310 -11.06 -11.13 5.36
N THR A 311 -12.11 -11.63 4.70
CA THR A 311 -12.34 -13.07 4.52
C THR A 311 -11.21 -13.70 3.71
N ALA A 312 -10.90 -13.16 2.53
CA ALA A 312 -9.91 -13.74 1.64
C ALA A 312 -8.51 -13.76 2.25
N MET A 313 -8.08 -12.65 2.86
CA MET A 313 -6.73 -12.53 3.41
C MET A 313 -6.57 -13.33 4.70
N GLU A 314 -7.61 -13.50 5.51
CA GLU A 314 -7.55 -14.34 6.71
C GLU A 314 -7.60 -15.83 6.40
N GLU A 315 -8.38 -16.24 5.39
CA GLU A 315 -8.37 -17.62 4.92
C GLU A 315 -6.97 -18.00 4.42
N MET A 316 -6.34 -17.09 3.67
CA MET A 316 -4.99 -17.25 3.14
C MET A 316 -3.92 -17.29 4.24
N HIS A 317 -3.99 -16.38 5.21
CA HIS A 317 -3.05 -16.40 6.34
C HIS A 317 -3.21 -17.66 7.20
N SER A 318 -4.45 -18.12 7.44
CA SER A 318 -4.72 -19.35 8.20
C SER A 318 -4.05 -20.59 7.57
N GLN A 319 -4.03 -20.67 6.24
CA GLN A 319 -3.41 -21.80 5.52
C GLN A 319 -1.92 -21.61 5.28
N HIS A 320 -1.45 -20.37 5.12
CA HIS A 320 -0.07 -20.04 4.81
C HIS A 320 0.47 -18.91 5.72
N PRO A 321 0.59 -19.14 7.04
CA PRO A 321 0.88 -18.08 8.01
C PRO A 321 2.28 -17.47 7.85
N ASP A 322 3.22 -18.22 7.25
CA ASP A 322 4.60 -17.78 7.03
C ASP A 322 4.79 -16.93 5.76
N LEU A 323 3.75 -16.82 4.91
CA LEU A 323 3.84 -16.08 3.65
C LEU A 323 3.21 -14.68 3.77
N PRO A 324 3.93 -13.62 3.38
CA PRO A 324 3.37 -12.27 3.38
C PRO A 324 2.30 -12.12 2.30
N GLN A 325 1.36 -11.23 2.56
CA GLN A 325 0.33 -10.84 1.61
C GLN A 325 0.52 -9.38 1.22
N HIS A 326 0.14 -9.03 0.00
CA HIS A 326 0.37 -7.72 -0.57
C HIS A 326 -0.87 -7.25 -1.33
N VAL A 327 -1.42 -6.08 -0.98
CA VAL A 327 -2.35 -5.40 -1.88
C VAL A 327 -1.54 -4.65 -2.92
N THR A 328 -1.61 -5.11 -4.17
CA THR A 328 -0.74 -4.69 -5.29
C THR A 328 -1.45 -3.75 -6.26
N GLU A 329 -2.78 -3.71 -6.26
CA GLU A 329 -3.52 -2.78 -7.11
C GLU A 329 -4.89 -2.42 -6.52
N CYS A 330 -5.24 -1.14 -6.63
CA CYS A 330 -6.59 -0.66 -6.40
C CYS A 330 -6.77 0.72 -7.04
N THR A 331 -7.79 0.89 -7.87
CA THR A 331 -8.07 2.15 -8.57
C THR A 331 -9.26 2.87 -7.96
N GLY A 332 -9.07 4.13 -7.57
CA GLY A 332 -10.20 5.04 -7.30
C GLY A 332 -10.77 5.64 -8.59
N GLY A 333 -12.00 6.15 -8.55
CA GLY A 333 -12.62 6.80 -9.72
C GLY A 333 -13.14 8.20 -9.39
N TYR A 334 -13.14 9.09 -10.39
CA TYR A 334 -13.77 10.41 -10.26
C TYR A 334 -15.27 10.29 -9.93
N PRO A 335 -15.86 11.29 -9.26
CA PRO A 335 -17.31 11.36 -9.10
C PRO A 335 -18.01 11.22 -10.46
N ASP A 336 -19.14 10.53 -10.46
CA ASP A 336 -19.99 10.29 -11.65
C ASP A 336 -19.33 9.40 -12.73
N GLY A 337 -18.12 8.90 -12.50
CA GLY A 337 -17.38 8.06 -13.45
C GLY A 337 -16.91 8.79 -14.69
N VAL A 338 -16.72 10.11 -14.62
CA VAL A 338 -16.26 10.95 -15.74
C VAL A 338 -14.91 11.56 -15.40
N CYS A 339 -13.96 11.52 -16.35
CA CYS A 339 -12.68 12.20 -16.21
C CYS A 339 -12.88 13.71 -15.97
N ASP A 340 -12.50 14.18 -14.79
CA ASP A 340 -12.47 15.60 -14.43
C ASP A 340 -11.42 15.82 -13.35
N ILE A 341 -10.24 16.27 -13.76
CA ILE A 341 -9.10 16.52 -12.87
C ILE A 341 -9.40 17.52 -11.74
N THR A 342 -10.45 18.34 -11.87
CA THR A 342 -10.85 19.30 -10.82
C THR A 342 -11.67 18.65 -9.70
N LYS A 343 -12.24 17.46 -9.96
CA LYS A 343 -13.05 16.70 -9.00
C LYS A 343 -12.26 15.65 -8.23
N GLY A 344 -10.93 15.61 -8.37
CA GLY A 344 -10.11 14.57 -7.76
C GLY A 344 -10.02 14.57 -6.23
N MET A 345 -10.62 15.57 -5.55
CA MET A 345 -10.79 15.64 -4.09
C MET A 345 -12.25 15.60 -3.64
N GLU A 346 -13.20 15.56 -4.58
CA GLU A 346 -14.63 15.50 -4.24
C GLU A 346 -14.95 14.14 -3.62
N GLY A 347 -15.64 14.15 -2.48
CA GLY A 347 -15.89 12.95 -1.69
C GLY A 347 -14.66 12.36 -0.99
N PHE A 348 -13.62 13.19 -0.73
CA PHE A 348 -12.38 12.78 -0.06
C PHE A 348 -12.62 11.92 1.18
N GLY A 349 -13.45 12.37 2.12
CA GLY A 349 -13.67 11.66 3.38
C GLY A 349 -14.15 10.23 3.16
N TRP A 350 -15.13 10.04 2.27
CA TRP A 350 -15.74 8.73 2.00
C TRP A 350 -14.75 7.76 1.40
N ASN A 351 -13.98 8.24 0.43
CA ASN A 351 -12.97 7.42 -0.20
C ASN A 351 -11.77 7.18 0.73
N HIS A 352 -11.39 8.17 1.52
CA HIS A 352 -10.33 8.04 2.51
C HIS A 352 -10.70 6.97 3.55
N GLU A 353 -11.94 6.98 4.05
CA GLU A 353 -12.46 5.92 4.93
C GLU A 353 -12.38 4.55 4.28
N TRP A 354 -12.81 4.45 3.02
CA TRP A 354 -12.76 3.18 2.30
C TRP A 354 -11.32 2.69 2.09
N ASP A 355 -10.40 3.56 1.69
CA ASP A 355 -8.98 3.21 1.52
C ASP A 355 -8.35 2.80 2.86
N MET A 356 -8.62 3.54 3.93
CA MET A 356 -8.14 3.23 5.29
C MET A 356 -8.68 1.88 5.78
N SER A 357 -9.94 1.57 5.47
CA SER A 357 -10.62 0.34 5.87
C SER A 357 -10.22 -0.89 5.05
N ASN A 358 -9.90 -0.74 3.76
CA ASN A 358 -9.77 -1.90 2.85
C ASN A 358 -8.36 -2.09 2.29
N ILE A 359 -7.58 -1.02 2.14
CA ILE A 359 -6.28 -1.05 1.44
C ILE A 359 -5.12 -0.78 2.40
N LEU A 360 -5.37 -0.01 3.47
CA LEU A 360 -4.33 0.51 4.35
C LEU A 360 -4.37 -0.15 5.72
N LEU A 361 -5.11 0.40 6.69
CA LEU A 361 -5.13 -0.16 8.04
C LEU A 361 -5.85 -1.50 8.08
N GLY A 362 -7.01 -1.63 7.43
CA GLY A 362 -7.72 -2.91 7.45
C GLY A 362 -6.95 -4.02 6.73
N ALA A 363 -6.35 -3.76 5.57
CA ALA A 363 -5.48 -4.74 4.92
C ALA A 363 -4.29 -5.13 5.83
N ALA A 364 -3.67 -4.17 6.51
CA ALA A 364 -2.62 -4.46 7.49
C ALA A 364 -3.16 -5.26 8.69
N ALA A 365 -4.36 -4.97 9.19
CA ALA A 365 -5.05 -5.76 10.22
C ALA A 365 -5.17 -7.24 9.83
N HIS A 366 -5.31 -7.48 8.52
CA HIS A 366 -5.44 -8.78 7.86
C HIS A 366 -4.16 -9.23 7.14
N TRP A 367 -3.01 -8.97 7.75
CA TRP A 367 -1.70 -9.53 7.36
C TRP A 367 -1.09 -8.99 6.06
N SER A 368 -1.65 -7.93 5.48
CA SER A 368 -1.00 -7.25 4.37
C SER A 368 0.28 -6.56 4.85
N SER A 369 1.34 -6.71 4.06
CA SER A 369 2.61 -6.03 4.22
C SER A 369 2.70 -4.76 3.36
N SER A 370 1.75 -4.51 2.46
CA SER A 370 1.76 -3.33 1.59
C SER A 370 0.39 -2.91 1.08
N GLY A 371 0.29 -1.66 0.64
CA GLY A 371 -0.86 -1.14 -0.12
C GLY A 371 -0.43 -0.28 -1.29
N VAL A 372 -0.87 -0.64 -2.49
CA VAL A 372 -0.55 0.04 -3.75
C VAL A 372 -1.86 0.48 -4.42
N LYS A 373 -1.99 1.79 -4.68
CA LYS A 373 -3.05 2.33 -5.53
C LYS A 373 -2.58 2.34 -6.99
N TRP A 374 -3.48 2.30 -7.96
CA TRP A 374 -3.03 2.01 -9.34
C TRP A 374 -2.30 3.17 -10.00
N ILE A 375 -2.95 4.27 -10.37
CA ILE A 375 -2.34 5.18 -11.34
C ILE A 375 -1.58 6.31 -10.64
N LEU A 376 -0.26 6.41 -10.79
CA LEU A 376 0.53 7.48 -10.16
C LEU A 376 0.18 8.87 -10.74
N ALA A 377 0.23 9.00 -12.06
CA ALA A 377 0.04 10.28 -12.74
C ALA A 377 -0.72 10.16 -14.07
N LEU A 378 -1.62 11.09 -14.35
CA LEU A 378 -2.25 11.26 -15.67
C LEU A 378 -2.40 12.76 -15.98
N ASP A 379 -2.68 13.08 -17.24
CA ASP A 379 -2.93 14.44 -17.71
C ASP A 379 -4.41 14.87 -17.54
N GLU A 380 -4.76 16.05 -18.05
CA GLU A 380 -6.13 16.60 -18.04
C GLU A 380 -7.15 15.77 -18.84
N HIS A 381 -6.70 14.78 -19.60
CA HIS A 381 -7.51 13.85 -20.37
C HIS A 381 -7.59 12.47 -19.72
N CYS A 382 -7.08 12.33 -18.50
CA CYS A 382 -6.99 11.07 -17.77
C CYS A 382 -6.28 9.98 -18.58
N GLY A 383 -5.23 10.38 -19.30
CA GLY A 383 -4.45 9.50 -20.15
C GLY A 383 -2.96 9.86 -20.17
N PRO A 384 -2.25 9.46 -21.24
CA PRO A 384 -2.77 8.76 -22.44
C PRO A 384 -3.29 7.33 -22.13
N THR A 385 -4.04 6.73 -23.03
CA THR A 385 -4.49 5.32 -22.95
C THR A 385 -4.50 4.69 -24.34
N LEU A 386 -4.69 3.37 -24.41
CA LEU A 386 -4.84 2.68 -25.67
C LEU A 386 -6.11 3.17 -26.39
N PRO A 387 -6.15 3.23 -27.74
CA PRO A 387 -7.29 3.80 -28.47
C PRO A 387 -8.65 3.14 -28.20
N LYS A 388 -8.67 1.88 -27.78
CA LYS A 388 -9.89 1.12 -27.47
C LYS A 388 -10.30 1.19 -25.99
N VAL A 389 -9.43 1.70 -25.12
CA VAL A 389 -9.72 1.82 -23.68
C VAL A 389 -10.72 2.94 -23.48
N THR A 390 -11.92 2.59 -23.03
CA THR A 390 -12.99 3.55 -22.73
C THR A 390 -13.03 3.89 -21.24
N PHE A 391 -12.44 3.05 -20.39
CA PHE A 391 -12.24 3.32 -18.97
C PHE A 391 -11.17 4.41 -18.80
N THR A 392 -11.62 5.65 -18.69
CA THR A 392 -10.77 6.84 -18.53
C THR A 392 -11.06 7.57 -17.22
N ASN A 393 -11.89 6.99 -16.36
CA ASN A 393 -12.25 7.56 -15.06
C ASN A 393 -11.38 7.04 -13.91
N GLY A 394 -10.39 6.19 -14.18
CA GLY A 394 -9.36 5.82 -13.22
C GLY A 394 -8.65 7.09 -12.73
N ARG A 395 -8.85 7.45 -11.47
CA ARG A 395 -8.30 8.68 -10.90
C ARG A 395 -6.84 8.44 -10.52
N PRO A 396 -5.90 9.29 -10.99
CA PRO A 396 -4.51 9.17 -10.60
C PRO A 396 -4.30 9.70 -9.18
N LEU A 397 -3.18 9.36 -8.55
CA LEU A 397 -2.72 10.03 -7.33
C LEU A 397 -2.44 11.52 -7.61
N VAL A 398 -1.91 11.83 -8.79
CA VAL A 398 -1.59 13.19 -9.22
C VAL A 398 -2.11 13.43 -10.63
N ALA A 399 -2.93 14.45 -10.82
CA ALA A 399 -3.23 14.97 -12.16
C ALA A 399 -2.23 16.09 -12.49
N ILE A 400 -1.52 15.94 -13.60
CA ILE A 400 -0.48 16.86 -14.09
C ILE A 400 -0.92 17.34 -15.48
N PRO A 401 -1.64 18.47 -15.57
CA PRO A 401 -2.06 18.98 -16.86
C PRO A 401 -0.88 19.34 -17.76
N SER A 402 -1.01 19.15 -19.06
CA SER A 402 0.03 19.45 -20.05
C SER A 402 0.43 20.94 -20.07
N TRP A 403 -0.46 21.82 -19.60
CA TRP A 403 -0.24 23.25 -19.46
C TRP A 403 0.29 23.67 -18.09
N ALA A 404 0.54 22.73 -17.18
CA ALA A 404 1.03 23.03 -15.83
C ALA A 404 2.38 23.77 -15.88
N SER A 405 2.45 24.89 -15.18
CA SER A 405 3.62 25.76 -15.13
C SER A 405 4.16 25.94 -13.71
N THR A 406 3.31 25.71 -12.71
CA THR A 406 3.62 25.80 -11.29
C THR A 406 2.98 24.65 -10.52
N GLU A 407 3.42 24.41 -9.28
CA GLU A 407 2.83 23.37 -8.43
C GLU A 407 1.33 23.61 -8.13
N LYS A 408 0.84 24.84 -8.26
CA LYS A 408 -0.59 25.16 -8.10
C LYS A 408 -1.47 24.64 -9.24
N ASP A 409 -0.87 24.35 -10.39
CA ASP A 409 -1.56 23.77 -11.56
C ASP A 409 -1.67 22.25 -11.45
N ILE A 410 -0.94 21.64 -10.49
CA ILE A 410 -0.92 20.20 -10.25
C ILE A 410 -1.92 19.85 -9.17
N GLN A 411 -2.79 18.88 -9.46
CA GLN A 411 -3.77 18.40 -8.51
C GLN A 411 -3.29 17.10 -7.87
N TYR A 412 -3.02 17.14 -6.57
CA TYR A 412 -2.86 15.94 -5.75
C TYR A 412 -4.25 15.46 -5.34
N ASN A 413 -4.59 14.24 -5.70
CA ASN A 413 -5.93 13.67 -5.51
C ASN A 413 -6.04 12.92 -4.18
N GLN A 414 -7.25 12.52 -3.82
CA GLN A 414 -7.53 11.82 -2.57
C GLN A 414 -6.63 10.60 -2.32
N ASP A 415 -6.36 9.79 -3.35
CA ASP A 415 -5.55 8.57 -3.24
C ASP A 415 -4.10 8.89 -2.81
N TYR A 416 -3.55 10.04 -3.22
CA TYR A 416 -2.24 10.52 -2.75
C TYR A 416 -2.28 10.78 -1.24
N TYR A 417 -3.30 11.46 -0.74
CA TYR A 417 -3.42 11.77 0.67
C TYR A 417 -3.69 10.51 1.50
N SER A 418 -4.52 9.57 1.02
CA SER A 418 -4.73 8.27 1.68
C SER A 418 -3.41 7.50 1.81
N ILE A 419 -2.67 7.28 0.71
CA ILE A 419 -1.37 6.59 0.74
C ILE A 419 -0.37 7.29 1.66
N LYS A 420 -0.36 8.63 1.68
CA LYS A 420 0.55 9.43 2.52
C LYS A 420 0.37 9.16 4.03
N HIS A 421 -0.82 8.78 4.49
CA HIS A 421 -1.04 8.42 5.90
C HIS A 421 -0.23 7.20 6.34
N MET A 422 0.09 6.31 5.40
CA MET A 422 0.89 5.12 5.68
C MET A 422 2.35 5.34 5.30
N SER A 423 2.62 5.67 4.03
CA SER A 423 3.98 5.79 3.48
C SER A 423 4.87 6.78 4.22
N LYS A 424 4.32 7.92 4.68
CA LYS A 424 5.11 8.94 5.39
C LYS A 424 5.55 8.50 6.78
N PHE A 425 4.71 7.74 7.47
CA PHE A 425 4.86 7.47 8.90
C PHE A 425 5.34 6.05 9.20
N LEU A 426 5.26 5.14 8.23
CA LEU A 426 5.72 3.76 8.33
C LEU A 426 7.00 3.60 7.53
N VAL A 427 8.12 3.98 8.15
CA VAL A 427 9.46 3.81 7.55
C VAL A 427 9.78 2.32 7.35
N SER A 428 10.53 2.02 6.29
CA SER A 428 10.97 0.65 5.96
C SER A 428 11.51 -0.10 7.18
N GLY A 429 10.98 -1.31 7.40
CA GLY A 429 11.31 -2.16 8.55
C GLY A 429 10.41 -1.98 9.78
N ALA A 430 9.39 -1.12 9.71
CA ALA A 430 8.30 -1.16 10.69
C ALA A 430 7.55 -2.50 10.59
N SER A 431 7.11 -3.05 11.72
CA SER A 431 6.22 -4.20 11.75
C SER A 431 4.92 -3.82 12.44
N GLN A 432 3.81 -4.46 12.06
CA GLN A 432 2.57 -4.29 12.79
C GLN A 432 2.74 -4.85 14.21
N ALA A 433 2.29 -4.08 15.19
CA ALA A 433 2.30 -4.42 16.60
C ALA A 433 0.88 -4.73 17.08
N GLY A 434 0.78 -5.68 17.99
CA GLY A 434 -0.48 -6.06 18.63
C GLY A 434 -1.10 -4.89 19.37
N ASN A 435 -2.41 -4.73 19.22
CA ASN A 435 -3.20 -3.76 19.95
C ASN A 435 -4.54 -4.38 20.36
N THR A 436 -5.11 -3.90 21.46
CA THR A 436 -6.46 -4.27 21.92
C THR A 436 -7.25 -3.04 22.29
N THR A 437 -8.55 -3.06 22.02
CA THR A 437 -9.46 -1.96 22.34
C THR A 437 -10.54 -2.41 23.31
N THR A 438 -10.87 -1.58 24.30
CA THR A 438 -11.97 -1.81 25.25
C THR A 438 -12.71 -0.51 25.53
N ALA A 439 -14.05 -0.54 25.69
CA ALA A 439 -14.74 0.68 26.10
C ALA A 439 -14.46 1.03 27.58
N ALA A 440 -14.44 2.33 27.89
CA ALA A 440 -14.28 2.83 29.24
C ALA A 440 -15.40 2.31 30.15
N GLY A 441 -15.02 1.64 31.25
CA GLY A 441 -15.95 1.14 32.28
C GLY A 441 -16.18 -0.37 32.28
N ALA A 442 -15.66 -1.13 31.30
CA ALA A 442 -15.62 -2.59 31.36
C ALA A 442 -14.58 -3.05 32.41
N VAL A 443 -15.05 -3.36 33.62
CA VAL A 443 -14.21 -3.91 34.69
C VAL A 443 -14.04 -5.42 34.47
N GLY A 444 -12.80 -5.84 34.22
CA GLY A 444 -12.32 -7.19 34.56
C GLY A 444 -12.95 -8.36 33.80
N GLY A 445 -12.39 -8.68 32.64
CA GLY A 445 -12.48 -10.01 32.02
C GLY A 445 -11.07 -10.55 31.82
N THR A 446 -10.81 -11.76 32.32
CA THR A 446 -9.53 -12.46 32.23
C THR A 446 -9.00 -12.52 30.80
N SER A 447 -7.71 -12.21 30.64
CA SER A 447 -6.93 -12.38 29.42
C SER A 447 -7.09 -13.79 28.84
N SER A 448 -7.84 -13.92 27.75
CA SER A 448 -7.64 -15.00 26.80
C SER A 448 -6.54 -14.58 25.84
N SER A 449 -5.49 -15.38 25.78
CA SER A 449 -4.33 -15.23 24.92
C SER A 449 -4.60 -15.52 23.44
N ASP A 450 -5.78 -15.18 22.93
CA ASP A 450 -6.08 -15.21 21.50
C ASP A 450 -5.87 -13.80 20.93
N SER A 451 -4.63 -13.58 20.52
CA SER A 451 -4.18 -12.48 19.68
C SER A 451 -4.95 -12.49 18.34
N SER A 452 -5.57 -11.36 17.98
CA SER A 452 -6.12 -10.98 16.67
C SER A 452 -7.63 -10.76 16.49
N THR A 453 -8.44 -10.61 17.54
CA THR A 453 -9.86 -10.19 17.40
C THR A 453 -10.07 -8.69 17.61
N VAL A 454 -9.56 -7.87 16.70
CA VAL A 454 -10.24 -6.63 16.27
C VAL A 454 -9.98 -6.53 14.76
N ARG A 455 -10.91 -7.05 13.97
CA ARG A 455 -10.80 -7.19 12.52
C ARG A 455 -11.84 -6.29 11.87
N VAL A 456 -11.36 -5.30 11.10
CA VAL A 456 -12.15 -4.21 10.53
C VAL A 456 -12.81 -4.67 9.24
N GLY A 457 -14.13 -4.56 9.20
CA GLY A 457 -14.96 -4.85 8.04
C GLY A 457 -16.41 -4.98 8.52
N THR A 458 -17.11 -3.86 8.63
CA THR A 458 -18.40 -3.64 9.33
C THR A 458 -18.27 -3.40 10.84
N ALA A 459 -19.00 -2.40 11.32
CA ALA A 459 -19.26 -2.13 12.73
C ALA A 459 -19.51 -3.42 13.54
N ILE A 460 -18.55 -3.84 14.37
CA ILE A 460 -18.76 -4.97 15.30
C ILE A 460 -19.16 -4.40 16.67
N LYS A 461 -20.34 -4.80 17.14
CA LYS A 461 -20.70 -4.79 18.57
C LYS A 461 -20.00 -5.97 19.24
N PRO A 462 -19.05 -5.75 20.16
CA PRO A 462 -18.48 -6.81 20.99
C PRO A 462 -19.56 -7.49 21.84
N SER A 463 -19.36 -8.77 22.14
CA SER A 463 -20.30 -9.62 22.90
C SER A 463 -20.53 -9.17 24.36
N ASP A 464 -19.77 -8.19 24.85
CA ASP A 464 -19.91 -7.58 26.17
C ASP A 464 -20.73 -6.27 26.17
N GLY A 465 -21.21 -5.82 25.01
CA GLY A 465 -22.02 -4.61 24.87
C GLY A 465 -21.24 -3.29 24.75
N THR A 466 -19.93 -3.31 24.51
CA THR A 466 -19.09 -2.11 24.39
C THR A 466 -19.03 -1.53 22.96
N ASP A 467 -19.68 -0.39 22.67
CA ASP A 467 -19.71 0.15 21.29
C ASP A 467 -18.36 0.78 20.86
N THR A 468 -17.54 0.00 20.15
CA THR A 468 -16.28 0.42 19.52
C THR A 468 -16.39 0.47 17.99
N SER A 469 -17.60 0.36 17.46
CA SER A 469 -17.87 0.14 16.03
C SER A 469 -17.34 1.21 15.08
N ASN A 470 -17.02 2.39 15.62
CA ASN A 470 -16.62 3.56 14.85
C ASN A 470 -15.10 3.86 14.90
N LEU A 471 -14.27 2.92 15.37
CA LEU A 471 -12.81 3.09 15.43
C LEU A 471 -12.09 2.03 14.57
N ILE A 472 -11.30 2.51 13.62
CA ILE A 472 -10.29 1.71 12.90
C ILE A 472 -8.94 2.14 13.43
N LEU A 473 -8.16 1.21 13.99
CA LEU A 473 -6.86 1.55 14.58
C LEU A 473 -5.86 0.42 14.39
N GLU A 474 -4.64 0.79 13.98
CA GLU A 474 -3.51 -0.12 14.02
C GLU A 474 -2.27 0.56 14.61
N SER A 475 -1.41 -0.27 15.22
CA SER A 475 -0.14 0.15 15.78
C SER A 475 1.03 -0.53 15.08
N PHE A 476 2.15 0.17 14.99
CA PHE A 476 3.34 -0.26 14.30
C PHE A 476 4.57 0.06 15.14
N HIS A 477 5.58 -0.79 15.07
CA HIS A 477 6.85 -0.64 15.78
C HIS A 477 8.02 -0.87 14.83
N ASN A 478 8.94 0.09 14.79
CA ASN A 478 10.23 -0.09 14.14
C ASN A 478 11.29 -0.35 15.22
N GLU A 479 11.74 -1.61 15.32
CA GLU A 479 12.68 -2.02 16.37
C GLU A 479 14.04 -1.31 16.27
N LYS A 480 14.50 -0.96 15.06
CA LYS A 480 15.81 -0.33 14.84
C LYS A 480 15.84 1.11 15.32
N THR A 481 14.73 1.83 15.15
CA THR A 481 14.62 3.25 15.55
C THR A 481 13.85 3.43 16.85
N HIS A 482 13.29 2.35 17.41
CA HIS A 482 12.35 2.35 18.54
C HIS A 482 11.12 3.24 18.31
N LEU A 483 10.79 3.54 17.05
CA LEU A 483 9.65 4.39 16.70
C LEU A 483 8.36 3.56 16.81
N VAL A 484 7.41 4.09 17.56
CA VAL A 484 6.04 3.56 17.61
C VAL A 484 5.14 4.53 16.86
N THR A 485 4.34 3.99 15.93
CA THR A 485 3.34 4.73 15.17
C THR A 485 1.97 4.12 15.47
N VAL A 486 0.98 4.96 15.75
CA VAL A 486 -0.43 4.56 15.83
C VAL A 486 -1.21 5.39 14.84
N ILE A 487 -2.06 4.74 14.05
CA ILE A 487 -2.96 5.43 13.13
C ILE A 487 -4.37 5.03 13.51
N ALA A 488 -5.20 6.03 13.82
CA ALA A 488 -6.55 5.86 14.30
C ALA A 488 -7.52 6.67 13.44
N MET A 489 -8.59 6.05 12.98
CA MET A 489 -9.66 6.69 12.23
C MET A 489 -10.98 6.57 12.99
N ASN A 490 -11.63 7.72 13.21
CA ASN A 490 -13.00 7.81 13.68
C ASN A 490 -13.95 7.82 12.47
N THR A 491 -14.68 6.73 12.29
CA THR A 491 -15.70 6.57 11.24
C THR A 491 -17.08 7.01 11.71
N ASP A 492 -17.23 7.53 12.94
CA ASP A 492 -18.44 8.27 13.31
C ASP A 492 -18.36 9.65 12.67
N HIS A 493 -19.25 9.92 11.72
CA HIS A 493 -19.28 11.21 11.03
C HIS A 493 -19.92 12.30 11.88
N SER A 494 -20.66 11.96 12.93
CA SER A 494 -21.41 12.94 13.73
C SER A 494 -20.74 13.30 15.06
N ASN A 495 -20.03 12.35 15.67
CA ASN A 495 -19.54 12.50 17.04
C ASN A 495 -18.02 12.35 17.12
N ALA A 496 -17.42 13.14 18.02
CA ALA A 496 -16.03 12.95 18.39
C ALA A 496 -15.88 11.68 19.22
N LEU A 497 -14.77 10.98 19.05
CA LEU A 497 -14.43 9.76 19.77
C LEU A 497 -13.27 10.02 20.71
N SER A 498 -13.52 9.94 22.02
CA SER A 498 -12.44 9.97 23.03
C SER A 498 -11.67 8.65 23.01
N ILE A 499 -10.35 8.72 22.97
CA ILE A 499 -9.46 7.57 23.07
C ILE A 499 -8.44 7.75 24.20
N HIS A 500 -8.01 6.63 24.78
CA HIS A 500 -6.95 6.59 25.77
C HIS A 500 -5.93 5.53 25.38
N VAL A 501 -4.75 5.97 24.92
CA VAL A 501 -3.70 5.10 24.39
C VAL A 501 -2.70 4.76 25.48
N ASN A 502 -2.44 3.47 25.66
CA ASN A 502 -1.52 2.94 26.65
C ASN A 502 -0.52 2.00 25.98
N GLN A 503 0.76 2.12 26.32
CA GLN A 503 1.81 1.17 25.96
C GLN A 503 2.61 0.84 27.22
N GLY A 504 2.30 -0.30 27.84
CA GLY A 504 2.88 -0.69 29.12
C GLY A 504 2.61 0.35 30.23
N GLN A 505 3.60 0.55 31.12
CA GLN A 505 3.55 1.59 32.15
C GLN A 505 4.25 2.90 31.72
N GLU A 506 4.84 2.91 30.53
CA GLU A 506 5.73 3.98 30.09
C GLU A 506 4.98 5.09 29.35
N VAL A 507 3.94 4.72 28.58
CA VAL A 507 3.18 5.65 27.73
C VAL A 507 1.70 5.57 28.05
N SER A 508 1.10 6.71 28.40
CA SER A 508 -0.34 6.81 28.64
C SER A 508 -0.82 8.22 28.30
N PHE A 509 -1.71 8.36 27.31
CA PHE A 509 -2.27 9.67 26.97
C PHE A 509 -3.71 9.58 26.49
N GLY A 510 -4.47 10.61 26.85
CA GLY A 510 -5.82 10.85 26.37
C GLY A 510 -5.84 11.77 25.15
N ASP A 511 -6.76 11.51 24.21
CA ASP A 511 -7.03 12.39 23.07
C ASP A 511 -8.50 12.27 22.60
N SER A 512 -8.94 13.21 21.78
CA SER A 512 -10.26 13.20 21.15
C SER A 512 -10.11 13.26 19.64
N LEU A 513 -10.61 12.23 18.95
CA LEU A 513 -10.68 12.18 17.50
C LEU A 513 -11.94 12.94 17.05
N PRO A 514 -11.83 14.00 16.25
CA PRO A 514 -13.01 14.67 15.69
C PRO A 514 -13.91 13.70 14.90
N PRO A 515 -15.18 14.06 14.64
CA PRO A 515 -15.99 13.32 13.70
C PRO A 515 -15.30 13.23 12.33
N PHE A 516 -15.43 12.10 11.68
CA PHE A 516 -14.90 11.84 10.33
C PHE A 516 -13.42 12.22 10.18
N SER A 517 -12.55 11.59 10.97
CA SER A 517 -11.16 11.99 11.07
C SER A 517 -10.18 10.83 11.15
N THR A 518 -8.96 11.07 10.68
CA THR A 518 -7.82 10.16 10.82
C THR A 518 -6.70 10.91 11.53
N LYS A 519 -6.14 10.31 12.58
CA LYS A 519 -5.03 10.88 13.34
C LYS A 519 -3.88 9.89 13.43
N VAL A 520 -2.67 10.38 13.14
CA VAL A 520 -1.42 9.64 13.29
C VAL A 520 -0.73 10.11 14.56
N TYR A 521 -0.22 9.18 15.37
CA TYR A 521 0.57 9.44 16.57
C TYR A 521 1.94 8.80 16.44
N GLN A 522 2.99 9.50 16.89
CA GLN A 522 4.34 8.96 16.91
C GLN A 522 5.12 9.34 18.18
N TRP A 523 5.87 8.37 18.70
CA TRP A 523 6.82 8.57 19.79
C TRP A 523 7.97 7.56 19.71
N ILE A 524 9.09 7.87 20.36
CA ILE A 524 10.24 6.97 20.48
C ILE A 524 10.17 6.25 21.83
N LYS A 525 10.15 4.92 21.80
CA LYS A 525 10.35 4.10 23.00
C LYS A 525 11.82 4.20 23.44
N LYS A 526 12.05 4.37 24.75
CA LYS A 526 13.39 4.39 25.32
C LYS A 526 13.87 3.01 25.78
#